data_AF-A0AAD4Q5T0-F1
#
_entry.id   AF-A0AAD4Q5T0-F1
#
_cell.length_a   1.000
_cell.length_b   1.000
_cell.length_c   1.000
_cell.angle_alpha   90.00
_cell.angle_beta   90.00
_cell.angle_gamma   90.00
#
_symmetry.space_group_name_H-M   'P 1'
#
loop_
_entity.id
_entity.type
_entity.pdbx_description
1 polymer ?
#
loop_
_entity_poly.entity_id
_entity_poly.type
_entity_poly.pdbx_seq_one_letter_code
_entity_poly.pdbx_strand_id
1 'polypeptide(L)'
;MKSPVVTCAHTDLVFPDGSTKLLLRHQQPVIRTIVQKAIENLRATLIFQDAFPDGSVAFAFSKDALSAAAVSHKLGRAIVQHRLEVDDEYVAKLVSLPRARIPLIRAEVKERCHAIVLGGFFSMASAHDIAQVVEKQLSAYTYTFPCVLRANPLVQCSQPYRNDRIIAVVRDVYFTSVGTSFGTQFEHLFPTYQGADRKVNREVPIPMVALVATVLYATLYEWHTGEHLTAEFSQNAYMDVYQGHMNTLNHILENQEGAFHTMMSDIYTRATIGNRGVPPSFGIADIDLDELEE
;
A
#
# COMPACT_ATOMS: atom_id res chain seq x y z
N MET A 1 41.25 7.41 -6.71
CA MET A 1 41.25 6.27 -7.66
C MET A 1 39.99 5.46 -7.41
N LYS A 2 39.12 5.26 -8.40
CA LYS A 2 37.99 4.31 -8.27
C LYS A 2 38.57 2.89 -8.20
N SER A 3 38.13 2.08 -7.24
CA SER A 3 38.55 0.67 -7.14
C SER A 3 38.25 -0.07 -8.45
N PRO A 4 39.10 -1.03 -8.87
CA PRO A 4 38.84 -1.78 -10.10
C PRO A 4 37.53 -2.56 -10.00
N VAL A 5 36.77 -2.60 -11.10
CA VAL A 5 35.54 -3.38 -11.19
C VAL A 5 35.91 -4.86 -11.27
N VAL A 6 35.48 -5.64 -10.28
CA VAL A 6 35.62 -7.10 -10.29
C VAL A 6 34.38 -7.70 -10.96
N THR A 7 34.58 -8.59 -11.94
CA THR A 7 33.50 -9.24 -12.69
C THR A 7 33.56 -10.77 -12.57
N CYS A 8 32.43 -11.43 -12.85
CA CYS A 8 32.31 -12.89 -12.91
C CYS A 8 31.17 -13.25 -13.86
N ALA A 9 31.36 -14.26 -14.70
CA ALA A 9 30.38 -14.65 -15.72
C ALA A 9 28.98 -14.95 -15.17
N HIS A 10 28.88 -15.40 -13.91
CA HIS A 10 27.60 -15.69 -13.25
C HIS A 10 26.88 -14.45 -12.70
N THR A 11 27.55 -13.29 -12.67
CA THR A 11 27.02 -12.00 -12.19
C THR A 11 26.98 -10.94 -13.27
N ASP A 12 27.38 -11.26 -14.50
CA ASP A 12 27.27 -10.36 -15.64
C ASP A 12 25.83 -10.25 -16.15
N LEU A 13 25.47 -9.06 -16.61
CA LEU A 13 24.15 -8.77 -17.15
C LEU A 13 24.04 -9.32 -18.57
N VAL A 14 22.98 -10.11 -18.81
CA VAL A 14 22.71 -10.72 -20.10
C VAL A 14 21.64 -9.91 -20.84
N PHE A 15 21.95 -9.44 -22.05
CA PHE A 15 21.01 -8.71 -22.89
C PHE A 15 20.48 -9.63 -23.99
N PRO A 16 19.18 -9.61 -24.30
CA PRO A 16 18.66 -10.29 -25.49
C PRO A 16 19.26 -9.68 -26.77
N ASP A 17 19.39 -10.50 -27.80
CA ASP A 17 19.93 -10.07 -29.09
C ASP A 17 19.18 -8.85 -29.64
N GLY A 18 19.93 -7.80 -29.98
CA GLY A 18 19.39 -6.54 -30.52
C GLY A 18 18.65 -5.66 -29.50
N SER A 19 18.66 -5.98 -28.21
CA SER A 19 17.95 -5.21 -27.17
C SER A 19 18.92 -4.58 -26.16
N THR A 20 18.69 -3.31 -25.85
CA THR A 20 19.36 -2.62 -24.73
C THR A 20 18.60 -2.76 -23.41
N LYS A 21 17.43 -3.39 -23.43
CA LYS A 21 16.58 -3.64 -22.26
C LYS A 21 17.02 -4.90 -21.53
N LEU A 22 17.22 -4.77 -20.23
CA LEU A 22 17.51 -5.89 -19.34
C LEU A 22 16.22 -6.67 -19.08
N LEU A 23 16.25 -8.00 -19.28
CA LEU A 23 15.12 -8.87 -19.00
C LEU A 23 15.49 -9.87 -17.91
N LEU A 24 14.72 -9.88 -16.82
CA LEU A 24 14.97 -10.74 -15.67
C LEU A 24 15.08 -12.23 -16.06
N ARG A 25 14.20 -12.70 -16.94
CA ARG A 25 14.16 -14.12 -17.36
C ARG A 25 15.41 -14.60 -18.10
N HIS A 26 16.18 -13.69 -18.70
CA HIS A 26 17.42 -14.00 -19.42
C HIS A 26 18.65 -13.94 -18.52
N GLN A 27 18.51 -13.48 -17.27
CA GLN A 27 19.64 -13.36 -16.35
C GLN A 27 20.02 -14.71 -15.74
N GLN A 28 21.27 -14.80 -15.31
CA GLN A 28 21.78 -15.93 -14.53
C GLN A 28 20.98 -16.13 -13.23
N PRO A 29 20.88 -17.37 -12.71
CA PRO A 29 20.12 -17.68 -11.49
C PRO A 29 20.45 -16.76 -10.30
N VAL A 30 21.73 -16.44 -10.09
CA VAL A 30 22.17 -15.56 -8.98
C VAL A 30 21.54 -14.16 -9.09
N ILE A 31 21.61 -13.54 -10.27
CA ILE A 31 21.01 -12.22 -10.51
C ILE A 31 19.49 -12.28 -10.39
N ARG A 32 18.85 -13.36 -10.88
CA ARG A 32 17.40 -13.53 -10.76
C ARG A 32 16.95 -13.56 -9.31
N THR A 33 17.61 -14.35 -8.47
CA THR A 33 17.30 -14.46 -7.04
C THR A 33 17.50 -13.13 -6.32
N ILE A 34 18.62 -12.43 -6.60
CA ILE A 34 18.89 -11.11 -5.98
C ILE A 34 17.83 -10.09 -6.37
N VAL A 35 17.47 -10.01 -7.65
CA VAL A 35 16.45 -9.05 -8.13
C VAL A 35 15.07 -9.39 -7.56
N GLN A 36 14.69 -10.66 -7.50
CA GLN A 36 13.42 -11.08 -6.89
C GLN A 36 13.36 -10.67 -5.42
N LYS A 37 14.43 -10.94 -4.66
CA LYS A 37 14.50 -10.52 -3.26
C LYS A 37 14.51 -9.00 -3.10
N ALA A 38 15.15 -8.29 -4.01
CA ALA A 38 15.14 -6.83 -4.04
C ALA A 38 13.74 -6.27 -4.33
N ILE A 39 12.93 -6.93 -5.16
CA ILE A 39 11.53 -6.52 -5.39
C ILE A 39 10.71 -6.64 -4.10
N GLU A 40 10.90 -7.71 -3.32
CA GLU A 40 10.25 -7.85 -2.01
C GLU A 40 10.70 -6.77 -1.03
N ASN A 41 12.01 -6.52 -0.93
CA ASN A 41 12.56 -5.49 -0.06
C ASN A 41 12.08 -4.09 -0.48
N LEU A 42 12.03 -3.80 -1.79
CA LEU A 42 11.51 -2.54 -2.32
C LEU A 42 10.03 -2.39 -1.99
N ARG A 43 9.22 -3.45 -2.13
CA ARG A 43 7.82 -3.43 -1.69
C ARG A 43 7.72 -3.05 -0.22
N ALA A 44 8.55 -3.62 0.65
CA ALA A 44 8.59 -3.21 2.05
C ALA A 44 8.95 -1.72 2.20
N THR A 45 10.02 -1.24 1.58
CA THR A 45 10.43 0.17 1.64
C THR A 45 9.30 1.11 1.22
N LEU A 46 8.57 0.80 0.14
CA LEU A 46 7.47 1.65 -0.32
C LEU A 46 6.33 1.74 0.70
N ILE A 47 6.00 0.62 1.36
CA ILE A 47 4.85 0.54 2.26
C ILE A 47 5.18 1.11 3.65
N PHE A 48 6.45 1.07 4.07
CA PHE A 48 6.89 1.58 5.37
C PHE A 48 7.47 2.99 5.32
N GLN A 49 7.96 3.48 4.18
CA GLN A 49 8.64 4.78 4.08
C GLN A 49 7.93 5.76 3.14
N ASP A 50 7.74 5.39 1.87
CA ASP A 50 7.05 6.24 0.90
C ASP A 50 6.54 5.43 -0.29
N ALA A 51 5.23 5.42 -0.51
CA ALA A 51 4.59 4.70 -1.61
C ALA A 51 4.62 5.44 -2.95
N PHE A 52 4.93 6.74 -2.95
CA PHE A 52 5.00 7.61 -4.14
C PHE A 52 6.36 8.33 -4.24
N PRO A 53 7.49 7.61 -4.16
CA PRO A 53 8.80 8.25 -4.22
C PRO A 53 9.01 8.92 -5.58
N ASP A 54 9.67 10.08 -5.59
CA ASP A 54 10.10 10.70 -6.83
C ASP A 54 11.15 9.86 -7.58
N GLY A 55 11.54 10.30 -8.78
CA GLY A 55 12.46 9.54 -9.62
C GLY A 55 13.84 9.27 -8.98
N SER A 56 14.32 10.17 -8.12
CA SER A 56 15.60 10.05 -7.43
C SER A 56 15.48 9.15 -6.20
N VAL A 57 14.44 9.32 -5.39
CA VAL A 57 14.16 8.50 -4.21
C VAL A 57 13.84 7.06 -4.64
N ALA A 58 13.06 6.87 -5.71
CA ALA A 58 12.75 5.55 -6.25
C ALA A 58 14.00 4.81 -6.74
N PHE A 59 14.97 5.53 -7.31
CA PHE A 59 16.26 4.97 -7.70
C PHE A 59 17.06 4.55 -6.47
N ALA A 60 17.14 5.40 -5.45
CA ALA A 60 17.83 5.10 -4.19
C ALA A 60 17.22 3.87 -3.49
N PHE A 61 15.90 3.84 -3.28
CA PHE A 61 15.20 2.69 -2.70
C PHE A 61 15.46 1.39 -3.46
N SER A 62 15.44 1.45 -4.79
CA SER A 62 15.70 0.28 -5.63
C SER A 62 17.14 -0.21 -5.53
N LYS A 63 18.11 0.72 -5.44
CA LYS A 63 19.53 0.40 -5.24
C LYS A 63 19.75 -0.23 -3.86
N ASP A 64 19.19 0.36 -2.81
CA ASP A 64 19.34 -0.14 -1.43
C ASP A 64 18.71 -1.52 -1.27
N ALA A 65 17.54 -1.74 -1.89
CA ALA A 65 16.89 -3.04 -1.92
C ALA A 65 17.74 -4.12 -2.61
N LEU A 66 18.42 -3.77 -3.71
CA LEU A 66 19.37 -4.65 -4.40
C LEU A 66 20.60 -4.94 -3.54
N SER A 67 21.16 -3.94 -2.88
CA SER A 67 22.31 -4.10 -1.97
C SER A 67 21.96 -5.01 -0.79
N ALA A 68 20.81 -4.80 -0.14
CA ALA A 68 20.33 -5.65 0.95
C ALA A 68 20.07 -7.10 0.47
N ALA A 69 19.49 -7.27 -0.71
CA ALA A 69 19.28 -8.59 -1.30
C ALA A 69 20.61 -9.31 -1.61
N ALA A 70 21.59 -8.59 -2.17
CA ALA A 70 22.91 -9.15 -2.47
C ALA A 70 23.64 -9.63 -1.21
N VAL A 71 23.54 -8.88 -0.09
CA VAL A 71 24.13 -9.25 1.21
C VAL A 71 23.57 -10.58 1.75
N SER A 72 22.30 -10.87 1.47
CA SER A 72 21.64 -12.09 1.94
C SER A 72 22.01 -13.37 1.16
N HIS A 73 22.63 -13.23 -0.02
CA HIS A 73 22.94 -14.37 -0.90
C HIS A 73 24.36 -14.92 -0.65
N LYS A 74 24.59 -16.24 -0.70
CA LYS A 74 25.92 -16.83 -0.44
C LYS A 74 26.84 -16.83 -1.66
N LEU A 75 26.30 -17.04 -2.86
CA LEU A 75 27.05 -17.10 -4.12
C LEU A 75 27.01 -15.75 -4.84
N GLY A 76 28.17 -15.25 -5.29
CA GLY A 76 28.27 -14.01 -6.08
C GLY A 76 28.04 -12.70 -5.31
N ARG A 77 27.75 -12.76 -4.00
CA ARG A 77 27.45 -11.60 -3.14
C ARG A 77 28.50 -10.50 -3.20
N ALA A 78 29.76 -10.85 -2.93
CA ALA A 78 30.83 -9.85 -2.84
C ALA A 78 31.01 -9.11 -4.18
N ILE A 79 30.82 -9.81 -5.30
CA ILE A 79 30.98 -9.25 -6.64
C ILE A 79 29.79 -8.36 -6.98
N VAL A 80 28.55 -8.83 -6.80
CA VAL A 80 27.36 -8.01 -7.07
C VAL A 80 27.33 -6.78 -6.17
N GLN A 81 27.63 -6.93 -4.88
CA GLN A 81 27.71 -5.82 -3.94
C GLN A 81 28.77 -4.80 -4.35
N HIS A 82 30.00 -5.25 -4.64
CA HIS A 82 31.07 -4.38 -5.11
C HIS A 82 30.66 -3.61 -6.38
N ARG A 83 30.06 -4.29 -7.35
CA ARG A 83 29.57 -3.64 -8.58
C ARG A 83 28.44 -2.64 -8.31
N LEU A 84 27.55 -2.92 -7.37
CA LEU A 84 26.52 -1.96 -6.95
C LEU A 84 27.12 -0.68 -6.33
N GLU A 85 28.34 -0.75 -5.82
CA GLU A 85 29.06 0.37 -5.20
C GLU A 85 29.91 1.15 -6.23
N VAL A 86 30.54 0.48 -7.19
CA VAL A 86 31.56 1.12 -8.06
C VAL A 86 31.25 1.16 -9.57
N ASP A 87 30.27 0.38 -10.05
CA ASP A 87 29.95 0.22 -11.48
C ASP A 87 28.62 0.91 -11.81
N ASP A 88 28.70 2.21 -12.16
CA ASP A 88 27.54 3.08 -12.40
C ASP A 88 26.61 2.56 -13.52
N GLU A 89 27.19 1.96 -14.57
CA GLU A 89 26.42 1.39 -15.68
C GLU A 89 25.65 0.13 -15.23
N TYR A 90 26.32 -0.76 -14.51
CA TYR A 90 25.69 -1.95 -13.94
C TYR A 90 24.54 -1.58 -12.99
N VAL A 91 24.75 -0.59 -12.12
CA VAL A 91 23.72 -0.07 -11.21
C VAL A 91 22.53 0.45 -12.01
N ALA A 92 22.76 1.35 -12.98
CA ALA A 92 21.69 1.95 -13.77
C ALA A 92 20.82 0.90 -14.48
N LYS A 93 21.44 -0.16 -15.02
CA LYS A 93 20.73 -1.26 -15.68
C LYS A 93 19.99 -2.14 -14.67
N LEU A 94 20.65 -2.55 -13.58
CA LEU A 94 20.06 -3.50 -12.64
C LEU A 94 18.92 -2.88 -11.81
N VAL A 95 19.06 -1.60 -11.41
CA VAL A 95 18.03 -0.83 -10.69
C VAL A 95 16.73 -0.70 -11.50
N SER A 96 16.82 -0.69 -12.83
CA SER A 96 15.63 -0.58 -13.68
C SER A 96 14.62 -1.72 -13.47
N LEU A 97 15.09 -2.92 -13.09
CA LEU A 97 14.24 -4.10 -12.90
C LEU A 97 13.30 -3.99 -11.68
N PRO A 98 13.78 -3.78 -10.44
CA PRO A 98 12.89 -3.58 -9.30
C PRO A 98 12.10 -2.28 -9.41
N ARG A 99 12.70 -1.19 -9.92
CA ARG A 99 11.99 0.10 -10.10
C ARG A 99 10.77 -0.02 -11.00
N ALA A 100 10.84 -0.84 -12.06
CA ALA A 100 9.70 -1.11 -12.94
C ALA A 100 8.51 -1.80 -12.23
N ARG A 101 8.69 -2.31 -11.00
CA ARG A 101 7.62 -2.93 -10.20
C ARG A 101 6.85 -1.95 -9.33
N ILE A 102 7.33 -0.72 -9.13
CA ILE A 102 6.65 0.29 -8.29
C ILE A 102 5.20 0.55 -8.75
N PRO A 103 4.91 0.75 -10.05
CA PRO A 103 3.53 0.90 -10.50
C PRO A 103 2.67 -0.35 -10.27
N LEU A 104 3.26 -1.55 -10.41
CA LEU A 104 2.53 -2.82 -10.22
C LEU A 104 2.16 -3.06 -8.76
N ILE A 105 3.06 -2.74 -7.83
CA ILE A 105 2.78 -2.82 -6.38
C ILE A 105 1.59 -1.92 -6.01
N ARG A 106 1.56 -0.71 -6.57
CA ARG A 106 0.44 0.22 -6.39
C ARG A 106 -0.85 -0.27 -7.06
N ALA A 107 -0.73 -0.86 -8.24
CA ALA A 107 -1.88 -1.41 -8.97
C ALA A 107 -2.57 -2.55 -8.22
N GLU A 108 -1.81 -3.39 -7.49
CA GLU A 108 -2.38 -4.44 -6.63
C GLU A 108 -3.31 -3.87 -5.56
N VAL A 109 -2.91 -2.76 -4.92
CA VAL A 109 -3.77 -2.05 -3.94
C VAL A 109 -5.02 -1.50 -4.62
N LYS A 110 -4.86 -0.92 -5.82
CA LYS A 110 -5.99 -0.40 -6.62
C LYS A 110 -6.97 -1.47 -7.02
N GLU A 111 -6.49 -2.61 -7.52
CA GLU A 111 -7.34 -3.74 -7.90
C GLU A 111 -8.19 -4.21 -6.73
N ARG A 112 -7.60 -4.33 -5.53
CA ARG A 112 -8.37 -4.73 -4.35
C ARG A 112 -9.37 -3.67 -3.90
N CYS A 113 -8.99 -2.39 -3.93
CA CYS A 113 -9.87 -1.30 -3.58
C CYS A 113 -11.07 -1.21 -4.53
N HIS A 114 -10.84 -1.36 -5.84
CA HIS A 114 -11.88 -1.41 -6.86
C HIS A 114 -12.91 -2.49 -6.59
N ALA A 115 -12.48 -3.71 -6.27
CA ALA A 115 -13.39 -4.81 -5.93
C ALA A 115 -14.29 -4.48 -4.72
N ILE A 116 -13.73 -3.84 -3.69
CA ILE A 116 -14.47 -3.45 -2.47
C ILE A 116 -15.47 -2.32 -2.75
N VAL A 117 -15.05 -1.29 -3.51
CA VAL A 117 -15.92 -0.15 -3.87
C VAL A 117 -17.07 -0.60 -4.76
N LEU A 118 -16.79 -1.40 -5.80
CA LEU A 118 -17.80 -1.97 -6.69
C LEU A 118 -18.81 -2.81 -5.89
N GLY A 119 -18.31 -3.61 -4.94
CA GLY A 119 -19.13 -4.35 -3.97
C GLY A 119 -20.21 -3.50 -3.28
N GLY A 120 -19.86 -2.26 -2.91
CA GLY A 120 -20.75 -1.32 -2.24
C GLY A 120 -21.74 -0.59 -3.16
N PHE A 121 -21.51 -0.57 -4.46
CA PHE A 121 -22.41 0.06 -5.43
C PHE A 121 -23.49 -0.88 -5.94
N PHE A 122 -23.33 -2.21 -5.81
CA PHE A 122 -24.34 -3.19 -6.23
C PHE A 122 -25.72 -3.00 -5.59
N SER A 123 -25.78 -2.45 -4.37
CA SER A 123 -27.04 -2.20 -3.67
C SER A 123 -27.67 -0.85 -3.98
N MET A 124 -27.09 -0.05 -4.90
CA MET A 124 -27.60 1.27 -5.26
C MET A 124 -28.60 1.18 -6.43
N ALA A 125 -29.64 2.00 -6.40
CA ALA A 125 -30.76 1.91 -7.33
C ALA A 125 -30.45 2.51 -8.71
N SER A 126 -29.55 3.50 -8.80
CA SER A 126 -29.23 4.19 -10.05
C SER A 126 -27.81 4.75 -10.10
N ALA A 127 -27.35 5.08 -11.33
CA ALA A 127 -26.11 5.82 -11.55
C ALA A 127 -26.15 7.20 -10.85
N HIS A 128 -27.31 7.84 -10.78
CA HIS A 128 -27.47 9.11 -10.07
C HIS A 128 -27.16 8.97 -8.58
N ASP A 129 -27.64 7.90 -7.93
CA ASP A 129 -27.37 7.64 -6.52
C ASP A 129 -25.87 7.37 -6.28
N ILE A 130 -25.21 6.64 -7.19
CA ILE A 130 -23.76 6.42 -7.14
C ILE A 130 -23.02 7.75 -7.22
N ALA A 131 -23.36 8.60 -8.20
CA ALA A 131 -22.72 9.91 -8.37
C ALA A 131 -22.86 10.78 -7.12
N GLN A 132 -24.07 10.87 -6.54
CA GLN A 132 -24.32 11.65 -5.33
C GLN A 132 -23.52 11.12 -4.12
N VAL A 133 -23.50 9.80 -3.92
CA VAL A 133 -22.73 9.19 -2.82
C VAL A 133 -21.24 9.42 -3.02
N VAL A 134 -20.72 9.25 -4.24
CA VAL A 134 -19.31 9.50 -4.57
C VAL A 134 -18.94 10.95 -4.32
N GLU A 135 -19.73 11.90 -4.82
CA GLU A 135 -19.49 13.34 -4.61
C GLU A 135 -19.43 13.66 -3.11
N LYS A 136 -20.40 13.18 -2.32
CA LYS A 136 -20.41 13.36 -0.88
C LYS A 136 -19.19 12.74 -0.20
N GLN A 137 -18.80 11.54 -0.63
CA GLN A 137 -17.64 10.82 -0.10
C GLN A 137 -16.32 11.55 -0.38
N LEU A 138 -16.13 12.04 -1.60
CA LEU A 138 -14.95 12.79 -2.00
C LEU A 138 -14.91 14.18 -1.35
N SER A 139 -16.07 14.79 -1.11
CA SER A 139 -16.17 16.06 -0.39
C SER A 139 -15.59 15.93 1.03
N ALA A 140 -14.76 16.92 1.40
CA ALA A 140 -14.14 17.02 2.73
C ALA A 140 -13.47 15.72 3.22
N TYR A 141 -12.95 14.88 2.31
CA TYR A 141 -12.28 13.61 2.65
C TYR A 141 -13.15 12.62 3.44
N THR A 142 -14.49 12.70 3.34
CA THR A 142 -15.39 11.90 4.19
C THR A 142 -15.24 10.39 3.97
N TYR A 143 -14.72 9.95 2.81
CA TYR A 143 -14.36 8.56 2.51
C TYR A 143 -13.33 7.95 3.47
N THR A 144 -12.58 8.76 4.22
CA THR A 144 -11.61 8.28 5.21
C THR A 144 -12.27 7.87 6.52
N PHE A 145 -13.49 8.33 6.81
CA PHE A 145 -14.17 8.07 8.08
C PHE A 145 -15.10 6.85 7.97
N PRO A 146 -15.43 6.17 9.09
CA PRO A 146 -16.50 5.19 9.14
C PRO A 146 -17.78 5.75 8.55
N CYS A 147 -18.28 5.06 7.54
CA CYS A 147 -19.43 5.45 6.76
C CYS A 147 -19.99 4.21 6.06
N VAL A 148 -21.29 3.97 6.20
CA VAL A 148 -22.00 2.98 5.39
C VAL A 148 -22.40 3.66 4.08
N LEU A 149 -22.14 3.01 2.95
CA LEU A 149 -22.59 3.46 1.64
C LEU A 149 -24.13 3.39 1.56
N ARG A 150 -24.78 4.49 1.94
CA ARG A 150 -26.23 4.72 1.89
C ARG A 150 -26.48 6.15 1.38
N ALA A 151 -27.70 6.45 0.98
CA ALA A 151 -28.08 7.80 0.49
C ALA A 151 -27.76 8.92 1.51
N ASN A 152 -27.86 8.64 2.81
CA ASN A 152 -27.46 9.57 3.88
C ASN A 152 -26.43 8.94 4.82
N PRO A 153 -25.13 9.03 4.50
CA PRO A 153 -24.09 8.53 5.38
C PRO A 153 -23.98 9.40 6.64
N LEU A 154 -24.12 8.78 7.81
CA LEU A 154 -23.68 9.36 9.08
C LEU A 154 -22.16 9.23 9.14
N VAL A 155 -21.45 10.34 9.02
CA VAL A 155 -19.99 10.39 9.04
C VAL A 155 -19.52 10.51 10.49
N GLN A 156 -18.78 9.52 10.97
CA GLN A 156 -18.17 9.57 12.30
C GLN A 156 -16.86 10.35 12.26
N CYS A 157 -16.95 11.68 12.23
CA CYS A 157 -15.77 12.58 12.14
C CYS A 157 -14.77 12.43 13.30
N SER A 158 -15.16 11.79 14.41
CA SER A 158 -14.26 11.47 15.53
C SER A 158 -13.34 10.28 15.27
N GLN A 159 -13.48 9.60 14.12
CA GLN A 159 -12.78 8.36 13.80
C GLN A 159 -12.11 8.44 12.41
N PRO A 160 -11.16 9.36 12.17
CA PRO A 160 -10.51 9.46 10.86
C PRO A 160 -9.78 8.16 10.48
N TYR A 161 -9.68 7.89 9.17
CA TYR A 161 -9.03 6.72 8.57
C TYR A 161 -9.55 5.32 8.99
N ARG A 162 -10.57 5.24 9.87
CA ARG A 162 -11.18 3.98 10.31
C ARG A 162 -12.33 3.50 9.41
N ASN A 163 -12.41 3.98 8.17
CA ASN A 163 -13.37 3.45 7.19
C ASN A 163 -13.11 1.95 6.95
N ASP A 164 -14.15 1.13 7.00
CA ASP A 164 -14.05 -0.33 6.84
C ASP A 164 -13.42 -0.74 5.50
N ARG A 165 -13.55 0.07 4.44
CA ARG A 165 -12.91 -0.20 3.15
C ARG A 165 -11.40 -0.04 3.23
N ILE A 166 -10.89 0.94 3.98
CA ILE A 166 -9.44 1.10 4.20
C ILE A 166 -8.91 -0.15 4.92
N ILE A 167 -9.58 -0.56 5.99
CA ILE A 167 -9.17 -1.72 6.80
C ILE A 167 -9.26 -3.01 6.00
N ALA A 168 -10.31 -3.18 5.20
CA ALA A 168 -10.48 -4.33 4.31
C ALA A 168 -9.37 -4.39 3.26
N VAL A 169 -9.01 -3.27 2.60
CA VAL A 169 -7.89 -3.24 1.66
C VAL A 169 -6.58 -3.58 2.36
N VAL A 170 -6.29 -2.99 3.53
CA VAL A 170 -5.07 -3.29 4.30
C VAL A 170 -4.99 -4.78 4.65
N ARG A 171 -6.08 -5.37 5.16
CA ARG A 171 -6.18 -6.80 5.46
C ARG A 171 -5.90 -7.65 4.22
N ASP A 172 -6.62 -7.37 3.14
CA ASP A 172 -6.67 -8.23 1.98
C ASP A 172 -5.36 -8.20 1.19
N VAL A 173 -4.68 -7.05 1.15
CA VAL A 173 -3.38 -6.90 0.46
C VAL A 173 -2.21 -7.37 1.32
N TYR A 174 -2.20 -7.07 2.62
CA TYR A 174 -0.98 -7.25 3.44
C TYR A 174 -1.07 -8.41 4.44
N PHE A 175 -2.25 -8.80 4.89
CA PHE A 175 -2.41 -9.77 5.98
C PHE A 175 -3.13 -11.07 5.56
N THR A 176 -3.65 -11.13 4.34
CA THR A 176 -4.38 -12.31 3.84
C THR A 176 -3.43 -13.27 3.14
N SER A 177 -2.79 -14.14 3.92
CA SER A 177 -2.13 -15.40 3.49
C SER A 177 -1.59 -16.10 4.73
N VAL A 178 -2.13 -17.27 5.08
CA VAL A 178 -1.75 -17.97 6.32
C VAL A 178 -0.26 -18.30 6.31
N GLY A 179 0.49 -17.75 7.28
CA GLY A 179 1.91 -18.03 7.50
C GLY A 179 2.90 -17.42 6.49
N THR A 180 2.41 -16.75 5.43
CA THR A 180 3.25 -16.20 4.35
C THR A 180 2.82 -14.80 3.90
N SER A 181 1.88 -14.16 4.63
CA SER A 181 1.46 -12.80 4.33
C SER A 181 2.62 -11.81 4.43
N PHE A 182 2.53 -10.71 3.68
CA PHE A 182 3.47 -9.59 3.79
C PHE A 182 3.61 -9.11 5.24
N GLY A 183 2.49 -9.02 5.96
CA GLY A 183 2.43 -8.63 7.36
C GLY A 183 3.23 -9.57 8.28
N THR A 184 3.19 -10.88 8.01
CA THR A 184 4.00 -11.87 8.73
C THR A 184 5.47 -11.79 8.35
N GLN A 185 5.78 -11.64 7.06
CA GLN A 185 7.16 -11.60 6.56
C GLN A 185 7.92 -10.36 7.06
N PHE A 186 7.26 -9.21 7.13
CA PHE A 186 7.84 -7.92 7.53
C PHE A 186 7.34 -7.43 8.88
N GLU A 187 6.91 -8.37 9.74
CA GLU A 187 6.31 -8.10 11.05
C GLU A 187 7.16 -7.16 11.93
N HIS A 188 8.49 -7.32 11.85
CA HIS A 188 9.47 -6.54 12.61
C HIS A 188 9.62 -5.09 12.13
N LEU A 189 9.08 -4.72 10.97
CA LEU A 189 9.11 -3.36 10.43
C LEU A 189 7.87 -2.54 10.83
N PHE A 190 6.83 -3.17 11.37
CA PHE A 190 5.66 -2.45 11.84
C PHE A 190 6.00 -1.64 13.10
N PRO A 191 5.65 -0.35 13.15
CA PRO A 191 5.85 0.47 14.34
C PRO A 191 5.15 -0.13 15.56
N THR A 192 5.74 0.12 16.73
CA THR A 192 5.16 -0.24 18.02
C THR A 192 5.06 0.98 18.90
N TYR A 193 3.93 1.10 19.60
CA TYR A 193 3.72 2.11 20.62
C TYR A 193 3.37 1.45 21.95
N GLN A 194 3.96 1.97 23.03
CA GLN A 194 3.63 1.55 24.38
C GLN A 194 2.76 2.62 25.04
N GLY A 195 1.48 2.30 25.21
CA GLY A 195 0.52 3.21 25.85
C GLY A 195 0.72 3.30 27.37
N ALA A 196 -0.09 4.14 28.00
CA ALA A 196 -0.09 4.33 29.46
C ALA A 196 -0.38 3.03 30.25
N ASP A 197 -1.05 2.06 29.63
CA ASP A 197 -1.32 0.72 30.16
C ASP A 197 -0.10 -0.22 30.12
N ARG A 198 1.06 0.27 29.65
CA ARG A 198 2.31 -0.47 29.40
C ARG A 198 2.18 -1.60 28.38
N LYS A 199 1.07 -1.67 27.64
CA LYS A 199 0.89 -2.66 26.58
C LYS A 199 1.56 -2.15 25.31
N VAL A 200 2.44 -2.99 24.73
CA VAL A 200 3.03 -2.73 23.43
C VAL A 200 2.02 -3.15 22.37
N ASN A 201 1.55 -2.18 21.58
CA ASN A 201 0.66 -2.43 20.46
C ASN A 201 1.41 -2.14 19.16
N ARG A 202 1.12 -2.93 18.12
CA ARG A 202 1.64 -2.70 16.77
C ARG A 202 0.68 -1.84 15.97
N GLU A 203 1.26 -1.09 15.05
CA GLU A 203 0.57 -0.07 14.28
C GLU A 203 0.86 -0.26 12.79
N VAL A 204 -0.09 0.11 11.94
CA VAL A 204 0.21 0.30 10.52
C VAL A 204 1.05 1.57 10.33
N PRO A 205 1.98 1.61 9.38
CA PRO A 205 2.77 2.81 9.11
C PRO A 205 1.96 3.86 8.31
N ILE A 206 2.30 5.14 8.46
CA ILE A 206 1.64 6.26 7.77
C ILE A 206 1.57 6.05 6.24
N PRO A 207 2.66 5.69 5.53
CA PRO A 207 2.64 5.50 4.08
C PRO A 207 1.65 4.41 3.61
N MET A 208 1.48 3.34 4.40
CA MET A 208 0.52 2.28 4.09
C MET A 208 -0.93 2.81 4.10
N VAL A 209 -1.29 3.57 5.14
CA VAL A 209 -2.65 4.16 5.26
C VAL A 209 -2.87 5.23 4.20
N ALA A 210 -1.88 6.11 4.00
CA ALA A 210 -1.95 7.16 2.98
C ALA A 210 -2.09 6.59 1.56
N LEU A 211 -1.35 5.53 1.22
CA LEU A 211 -1.48 4.83 -0.05
C LEU A 211 -2.90 4.29 -0.26
N VAL A 212 -3.44 3.57 0.73
CA VAL A 212 -4.78 2.99 0.63
C VAL A 212 -5.86 4.07 0.52
N ALA A 213 -5.76 5.15 1.29
CA ALA A 213 -6.69 6.27 1.21
C ALA A 213 -6.62 6.98 -0.15
N THR A 214 -5.42 7.16 -0.71
CA THR A 214 -5.21 7.73 -2.06
C THR A 214 -5.82 6.84 -3.14
N VAL A 215 -5.62 5.53 -3.03
CA VAL A 215 -6.20 4.55 -3.95
C VAL A 215 -7.73 4.54 -3.85
N LEU A 216 -8.28 4.66 -2.64
CA LEU A 216 -9.72 4.75 -2.41
C LEU A 216 -10.30 6.03 -3.03
N TYR A 217 -9.63 7.16 -2.88
CA TYR A 217 -9.97 8.40 -3.58
C TYR A 217 -10.01 8.18 -5.09
N ALA A 218 -8.93 7.63 -5.67
CA ALA A 218 -8.83 7.40 -7.11
C ALA A 218 -9.95 6.48 -7.61
N THR A 219 -10.23 5.40 -6.87
CA THR A 219 -11.28 4.43 -7.19
C THR A 219 -12.66 5.06 -7.12
N LEU A 220 -12.95 5.85 -6.09
CA LEU A 220 -14.22 6.59 -5.99
C LEU A 220 -14.36 7.61 -7.13
N TYR A 221 -13.27 8.31 -7.47
CA TYR A 221 -13.26 9.30 -8.54
C TYR A 221 -13.61 8.68 -9.90
N GLU A 222 -13.21 7.44 -10.18
CA GLU A 222 -13.63 6.73 -11.40
C GLU A 222 -15.15 6.54 -11.53
N TRP A 223 -15.92 6.78 -10.46
CA TRP A 223 -17.38 6.67 -10.44
C TRP A 223 -18.08 8.02 -10.23
N HIS A 224 -17.37 9.14 -10.39
CA HIS A 224 -17.91 10.47 -10.09
C HIS A 224 -19.11 10.89 -10.95
N THR A 225 -19.30 10.27 -12.13
CA THR A 225 -20.46 10.50 -13.00
C THR A 225 -21.61 9.54 -12.72
N GLY A 226 -21.42 8.56 -11.83
CA GLY A 226 -22.32 7.44 -11.63
C GLY A 226 -22.02 6.23 -12.52
N GLU A 227 -21.16 6.39 -13.52
CA GLU A 227 -20.67 5.33 -14.41
C GLU A 227 -19.17 5.12 -14.21
N HIS A 228 -18.68 3.92 -14.51
CA HIS A 228 -17.26 3.62 -14.38
C HIS A 228 -16.46 4.24 -15.53
N LEU A 229 -15.65 5.25 -15.21
CA LEU A 229 -14.69 5.89 -16.09
C LEU A 229 -13.28 5.55 -15.63
N THR A 230 -12.64 4.62 -16.33
CA THR A 230 -11.28 4.19 -15.98
C THR A 230 -10.30 5.36 -16.10
N ALA A 231 -9.56 5.62 -15.03
CA ALA A 231 -8.51 6.63 -14.98
C ALA A 231 -7.14 5.98 -14.78
N GLU A 232 -6.11 6.55 -15.40
CA GLU A 232 -4.74 6.09 -15.18
C GLU A 232 -4.32 6.40 -13.73
N PHE A 233 -3.97 5.36 -12.97
CA PHE A 233 -3.42 5.53 -11.63
C PHE A 233 -1.92 5.82 -11.71
N SER A 234 -1.58 7.08 -11.95
CA SER A 234 -0.21 7.55 -12.09
C SER A 234 0.23 8.39 -10.89
N GLN A 235 1.55 8.50 -10.72
CA GLN A 235 2.14 9.40 -9.72
C GLN A 235 1.74 10.85 -9.97
N ASN A 236 1.78 11.30 -11.22
CA ASN A 236 1.48 12.67 -11.58
C ASN A 236 0.03 13.06 -11.27
N ALA A 237 -0.91 12.12 -11.36
CA ALA A 237 -2.33 12.38 -11.12
C ALA A 237 -2.70 12.41 -9.63
N TYR A 238 -2.02 11.60 -8.79
CA TYR A 238 -2.45 11.36 -7.41
C TYR A 238 -1.40 11.70 -6.34
N MET A 239 -0.26 12.29 -6.71
CA MET A 239 0.77 12.73 -5.75
C MET A 239 0.19 13.68 -4.70
N ASP A 240 -0.55 14.71 -5.13
CA ASP A 240 -1.08 15.73 -4.21
C ASP A 240 -2.06 15.14 -3.21
N VAL A 241 -2.90 14.18 -3.64
CA VAL A 241 -3.82 13.45 -2.76
C VAL A 241 -3.05 12.62 -1.74
N TYR A 242 -2.01 11.91 -2.19
CA TYR A 242 -1.15 11.14 -1.30
C TYR A 242 -0.42 12.02 -0.28
N GLN A 243 0.19 13.12 -0.71
CA GLN A 243 0.84 14.08 0.18
C GLN A 243 -0.16 14.71 1.14
N GLY A 244 -1.38 15.01 0.71
CA GLY A 244 -2.47 15.47 1.57
C GLY A 244 -2.76 14.50 2.71
N HIS A 245 -2.83 13.19 2.42
CA HIS A 245 -3.00 12.16 3.44
C HIS A 245 -1.79 12.01 4.36
N MET A 246 -0.57 12.03 3.82
CA MET A 246 0.67 12.01 4.60
C MET A 246 0.72 13.18 5.59
N ASN A 247 0.44 14.40 5.11
CA ASN A 247 0.43 15.61 5.94
C ASN A 247 -0.67 15.56 7.01
N THR A 248 -1.86 15.07 6.65
CA THR A 248 -2.96 14.92 7.62
C THR A 248 -2.61 13.92 8.73
N LEU A 249 -2.05 12.75 8.38
CA LEU A 249 -1.67 11.74 9.36
C LEU A 249 -0.54 12.22 10.29
N ASN A 250 0.47 12.89 9.74
CA ASN A 250 1.53 13.52 10.55
C ASN A 250 0.97 14.62 11.47
N HIS A 251 0.05 15.45 10.97
CA HIS A 251 -0.60 16.47 11.79
C HIS A 251 -1.37 15.86 12.97
N ILE A 252 -2.09 14.74 12.77
CA ILE A 252 -2.77 14.03 13.86
C ILE A 252 -1.76 13.48 14.86
N LEU A 253 -0.63 12.92 14.41
CA LEU A 253 0.45 12.45 15.29
C LEU A 253 1.00 13.60 16.16
N GLU A 254 1.30 14.75 15.55
CA GLU A 254 1.88 15.90 16.25
C GLU A 254 0.92 16.57 17.25
N ASN A 255 -0.38 16.57 16.97
CA ASN A 255 -1.36 17.35 17.74
C ASN A 255 -2.25 16.48 18.65
N GLN A 256 -2.39 15.20 18.33
CA GLN A 256 -3.23 14.23 19.05
C GLN A 256 -2.58 12.84 19.08
N GLU A 257 -1.32 12.77 19.53
CA GLU A 257 -0.48 11.56 19.57
C GLU A 257 -1.23 10.31 20.08
N GLY A 258 -1.93 10.41 21.22
CA GLY A 258 -2.68 9.27 21.78
C GLY A 258 -3.81 8.78 20.86
N ALA A 259 -4.52 9.69 20.20
CA ALA A 259 -5.55 9.34 19.23
C ALA A 259 -4.95 8.72 17.96
N PHE A 260 -3.81 9.24 17.50
CA PHE A 260 -3.04 8.68 16.39
C PHE A 260 -2.66 7.22 16.64
N HIS A 261 -2.00 6.93 17.76
CA HIS A 261 -1.55 5.57 18.08
C HIS A 261 -2.73 4.61 18.23
N THR A 262 -3.81 5.06 18.88
CA THR A 262 -5.05 4.28 18.98
C THR A 262 -5.62 4.00 17.58
N MET A 263 -5.60 4.97 16.67
CA MET A 263 -6.07 4.82 15.29
C MET A 263 -5.24 3.81 14.50
N MET A 264 -3.92 3.96 14.47
CA MET A 264 -3.04 3.07 13.69
C MET A 264 -3.00 1.64 14.27
N SER A 265 -3.09 1.49 15.59
CA SER A 265 -3.20 0.20 16.27
C SER A 265 -4.54 -0.50 16.00
N ASP A 266 -5.65 0.24 16.00
CA ASP A 266 -6.96 -0.30 15.64
C ASP A 266 -6.98 -0.85 14.21
N ILE A 267 -6.45 -0.10 13.25
CA ILE A 267 -6.35 -0.54 11.85
C ILE A 267 -5.50 -1.82 11.75
N TYR A 268 -4.33 -1.87 12.40
CA TYR A 268 -3.47 -3.05 12.42
C TYR A 268 -4.20 -4.27 13.02
N THR A 269 -4.84 -4.09 14.16
CA THR A 269 -5.55 -5.16 14.88
C THR A 269 -6.72 -5.71 14.06
N ARG A 270 -7.55 -4.83 13.50
CA ARG A 270 -8.70 -5.23 12.69
C ARG A 270 -8.27 -5.85 11.35
N ALA A 271 -7.14 -5.42 10.79
CA ALA A 271 -6.59 -6.01 9.59
C ALA A 271 -5.95 -7.40 9.83
N THR A 272 -5.39 -7.66 11.01
CA THR A 272 -4.70 -8.93 11.31
C THR A 272 -5.61 -10.05 11.77
N ILE A 273 -6.65 -9.75 12.56
CA ILE A 273 -7.54 -10.78 13.14
C ILE A 273 -8.42 -11.43 12.06
N GLY A 274 -8.66 -10.73 10.94
CA GLY A 274 -9.72 -11.09 10.00
C GLY A 274 -11.09 -11.01 10.67
N ASN A 275 -12.17 -11.13 9.92
CA ASN A 275 -13.51 -11.12 10.52
C ASN A 275 -13.80 -12.46 11.23
N ARG A 276 -13.05 -12.81 12.28
CA ARG A 276 -13.47 -13.82 13.25
C ARG A 276 -14.57 -13.20 14.12
N GLY A 277 -15.79 -13.18 13.59
CA GLY A 277 -17.01 -13.09 14.40
C GLY A 277 -17.44 -11.71 14.88
N VAL A 278 -17.11 -10.62 14.19
CA VAL A 278 -17.94 -9.41 14.30
C VAL A 278 -18.94 -9.50 13.15
N PRO A 279 -20.24 -9.79 13.43
CA PRO A 279 -21.27 -9.59 12.42
C PRO A 279 -21.10 -8.16 11.91
N PRO A 280 -21.28 -7.87 10.61
CA PRO A 280 -21.46 -6.50 10.20
C PRO A 280 -22.46 -5.90 11.18
N SER A 281 -22.09 -4.81 11.85
CA SER A 281 -23.04 -4.03 12.64
C SER A 281 -24.00 -3.37 11.66
N PHE A 282 -24.83 -4.19 11.02
CA PHE A 282 -26.19 -3.81 10.76
C PHE A 282 -26.74 -3.54 12.15
N GLY A 283 -26.85 -2.25 12.49
CA GLY A 283 -27.75 -1.86 13.57
C GLY A 283 -29.03 -2.65 13.35
N ILE A 284 -29.35 -3.50 14.32
CA ILE A 284 -30.66 -4.13 14.40
C ILE A 284 -31.63 -2.97 14.23
N ALA A 285 -32.54 -3.07 13.25
CA ALA A 285 -33.62 -2.12 13.18
C ALA A 285 -34.31 -2.15 14.54
N ASP A 286 -34.36 -1.01 15.24
CA ASP A 286 -35.35 -0.82 16.30
C ASP A 286 -36.70 -0.94 15.59
N ILE A 287 -37.21 -2.16 15.53
CA ILE A 287 -38.59 -2.43 15.22
C ILE A 287 -39.31 -2.07 16.51
N ASP A 288 -40.02 -0.96 16.48
CA ASP A 288 -40.98 -0.62 17.52
C ASP A 288 -42.09 -1.69 17.45
N LEU A 289 -42.06 -2.62 18.40
CA LEU A 289 -43.00 -3.74 18.47
C LEU A 289 -44.35 -3.32 19.08
N ASP A 290 -44.48 -2.07 19.52
CA ASP A 290 -45.70 -1.54 20.14
C ASP A 290 -46.78 -1.14 19.10
N GLU A 291 -46.49 -1.23 17.79
CA GLU A 291 -47.47 -1.02 16.70
C GLU A 291 -47.94 -2.32 16.01
N LEU A 292 -47.62 -3.50 16.55
CA LEU A 292 -48.04 -4.80 15.97
C LEU A 292 -49.12 -5.54 16.76
N GLU A 293 -49.81 -4.86 17.68
CA GLU A 293 -51.03 -5.38 18.32
C GLU A 293 -52.21 -4.41 18.10
N GLU A 294 -52.91 -4.59 16.98
CA GLU A 294 -54.37 -4.43 16.91
C GLU A 294 -55.05 -5.81 17.08
#